data_AF-A0A355BEW1-F1
#
_entry.id   AF-A0A355BEW1-F1
#
_cell.length_a   1.000
_cell.length_b   1.000
_cell.length_c   1.000
_cell.angle_alpha   90.00
_cell.angle_beta   90.00
_cell.angle_gamma   90.00
#
_symmetry.space_group_name_H-M   'P 1'
#
loop_
_entity.id
_entity.type
_entity.pdbx_description
1 polymer ?
#
loop_
_entity_poly.entity_id
_entity_poly.type
_entity_poly.pdbx_seq_one_letter_code
_entity_poly.pdbx_strand_id
1 'polypeptide(L)'
;MILVTDGNQTQGNDYVYSFPSNAVVFPVIVGDTTKVEDLKINQVNVNKYAFLKNKFPIEIYAQYSGEKSINATISISENETTIYRSVVSFSGKKNIQTINALLEANTVGLKKYKISISSGINEKNKVNNTKFVAIEVLDQRKEIALIASITHPDLGAIKRSIESNQQRKVVIVKPQELNSISNFDVCIFYQPTQASNTFIKQAQTQGINLFFITGKSTDYAVMNQFQSQLTFKMSNQKENFIPNYSSQFSLFSQEDISFNNFPPLENAFGTIKTNENVAVLLESKINNIATNMPLLCFSENGQKRIAFLIGENIWKWRVESHVQ
;
A
#
# COMPACT_ATOMS: atom_id res chain seq x y z
N MET A 1 -8.73 -17.02 65.44
CA MET A 1 -9.61 -15.86 65.19
C MET A 1 -10.32 -16.09 63.87
N ILE A 2 -11.64 -15.90 63.81
CA ILE A 2 -12.42 -15.96 62.57
C ILE A 2 -12.84 -14.53 62.26
N LEU A 3 -12.45 -14.01 61.10
CA LEU A 3 -12.76 -12.67 60.65
C LEU A 3 -13.60 -12.76 59.38
N VAL A 4 -14.78 -12.14 59.39
CA VAL A 4 -15.62 -11.95 58.21
C VAL A 4 -15.55 -10.48 57.84
N THR A 5 -15.07 -10.18 56.64
CA THR A 5 -14.81 -8.82 56.17
C THR A 5 -15.02 -8.75 54.66
N ASP A 6 -15.43 -7.58 54.16
CA ASP A 6 -15.50 -7.24 52.73
C ASP A 6 -14.14 -6.81 52.15
N GLY A 7 -13.08 -6.77 52.97
CA GLY A 7 -11.71 -6.46 52.56
C GLY A 7 -11.41 -4.97 52.39
N ASN A 8 -12.35 -4.07 52.65
CA ASN A 8 -12.13 -2.62 52.54
C ASN A 8 -11.61 -2.02 53.85
N GLN A 9 -10.44 -1.37 53.79
CA GLN A 9 -9.92 -0.60 54.92
C GLN A 9 -10.67 0.73 55.04
N THR A 10 -11.38 0.94 56.15
CA THR A 10 -12.10 2.19 56.42
C THR A 10 -11.36 3.12 57.38
N GLN A 11 -10.65 2.58 58.38
CA GLN A 11 -9.81 3.33 59.33
C GLN A 11 -8.65 2.46 59.87
N GLY A 12 -7.59 3.11 60.38
CA GLY A 12 -6.45 2.44 61.04
C GLY A 12 -5.16 2.40 60.20
N ASN A 13 -4.12 1.75 60.74
CA ASN A 13 -2.82 1.59 60.08
C ASN A 13 -2.92 0.67 58.86
N ASP A 14 -2.13 0.95 57.83
CA ASP A 14 -2.05 0.16 56.61
C ASP A 14 -1.74 -1.32 56.90
N TYR A 15 -2.55 -2.23 56.34
CA TYR A 15 -2.43 -3.67 56.52
C TYR A 15 -1.05 -4.21 56.13
N VAL A 16 -0.38 -3.59 55.16
CA VAL A 16 0.95 -4.00 54.68
C VAL A 16 2.01 -3.95 55.80
N TYR A 17 1.82 -3.07 56.79
CA TYR A 17 2.79 -2.83 57.87
C TYR A 17 2.31 -3.29 59.25
N SER A 18 1.06 -3.74 59.36
CA SER A 18 0.39 -4.00 60.64
C SER A 18 0.42 -5.46 61.10
N PHE A 19 0.86 -6.38 60.24
CA PHE A 19 0.90 -7.80 60.55
C PHE A 19 2.32 -8.37 60.50
N PRO A 20 2.69 -9.28 61.44
CA PRO A 20 3.96 -9.98 61.37
C PRO A 20 4.01 -10.91 60.14
N SER A 21 5.18 -11.02 59.52
CA SER A 21 5.39 -11.75 58.25
C SER A 21 5.12 -13.26 58.32
N ASN A 22 4.91 -13.82 59.50
CA ASN A 22 4.63 -15.23 59.76
C ASN A 22 3.15 -15.53 60.07
N ALA A 23 2.22 -14.58 59.85
CA ALA A 23 0.79 -14.82 60.02
C ALA A 23 0.26 -15.79 58.95
N VAL A 24 -0.32 -16.92 59.36
CA VAL A 24 -0.98 -17.88 58.47
C VAL A 24 -2.47 -17.53 58.35
N VAL A 25 -2.91 -17.21 57.14
CA VAL A 25 -4.31 -16.87 56.83
C VAL A 25 -4.90 -17.95 55.93
N PHE A 26 -6.09 -18.45 56.30
CA PHE A 26 -6.87 -19.38 55.48
C PHE A 26 -8.09 -18.64 54.92
N PRO A 27 -7.99 -18.03 53.73
CA PRO A 27 -9.11 -17.28 53.17
C PRO A 27 -10.24 -18.24 52.73
N VAL A 28 -11.47 -17.93 53.16
CA VAL A 28 -12.68 -18.58 52.66
C VAL A 28 -13.56 -17.51 52.04
N ILE A 29 -13.88 -17.67 50.76
CA ILE A 29 -14.70 -16.71 50.00
C ILE A 29 -16.17 -16.97 50.34
N VAL A 30 -16.87 -15.95 50.83
CA VAL A 30 -18.29 -16.00 51.17
C VAL A 30 -19.05 -15.03 50.27
N GLY A 31 -19.95 -15.53 49.44
CA GLY A 31 -20.74 -14.71 48.52
C GLY A 31 -21.75 -15.55 47.73
N ASP A 32 -22.74 -14.88 47.13
CA ASP A 32 -23.69 -15.49 46.21
C ASP A 32 -22.95 -15.97 44.94
N THR A 33 -23.01 -17.27 44.65
CA THR A 33 -22.33 -17.89 43.49
C THR A 33 -23.24 -17.98 42.26
N THR A 34 -24.44 -17.38 42.31
CA THR A 34 -25.41 -17.44 41.21
C THR A 34 -24.84 -16.75 39.97
N LYS A 35 -24.46 -17.55 38.96
CA LYS A 35 -23.99 -17.04 37.66
C LYS A 35 -25.16 -16.38 36.93
N VAL A 36 -25.03 -15.10 36.63
CA VAL A 36 -25.98 -14.35 35.80
C VAL A 36 -25.55 -14.44 34.34
N GLU A 37 -26.53 -14.60 33.44
CA GLU A 37 -26.27 -14.56 32.00
C GLU A 37 -25.78 -13.16 31.57
N ASP A 38 -24.62 -13.10 30.92
CA ASP A 38 -23.95 -11.85 30.52
C ASP A 38 -23.17 -12.06 29.22
N LEU A 39 -23.28 -11.12 28.28
CA LEU A 39 -22.34 -10.96 27.18
C LEU A 39 -21.39 -9.83 27.51
N LYS A 40 -20.20 -9.88 26.92
CA LYS A 40 -19.28 -8.75 26.93
C LYS A 40 -18.36 -8.77 25.74
N ILE A 41 -17.96 -7.58 25.31
CA ILE A 41 -16.80 -7.41 24.45
C ILE A 41 -15.57 -7.29 25.35
N ASN A 42 -14.79 -8.37 25.43
CA ASN A 42 -13.64 -8.44 26.31
C ASN A 42 -12.49 -7.56 25.79
N GLN A 43 -12.20 -7.69 24.49
CA GLN A 43 -11.10 -6.99 23.83
C GLN A 43 -11.44 -6.72 22.37
N VAL A 44 -10.91 -5.61 21.85
CA VAL A 44 -10.92 -5.29 20.43
C VAL A 44 -9.49 -4.91 20.04
N ASN A 45 -8.91 -5.62 19.08
CA ASN A 45 -7.61 -5.32 18.52
C ASN A 45 -7.80 -4.61 17.18
N VAL A 46 -7.12 -3.48 17.03
CA VAL A 46 -7.06 -2.71 15.78
C VAL A 46 -5.66 -2.19 15.56
N ASN A 47 -5.28 -2.01 14.30
CA ASN A 47 -4.09 -1.24 13.97
C ASN A 47 -4.31 0.23 14.30
N LYS A 48 -3.25 0.92 14.74
CA LYS A 48 -3.29 2.37 14.98
C LYS A 48 -3.52 3.17 13.70
N TYR A 49 -3.01 2.65 12.59
CA TYR A 49 -3.05 3.30 11.27
C TYR A 49 -3.72 2.40 10.23
N ALA A 50 -4.45 3.03 9.32
CA ALA A 50 -4.91 2.43 8.08
C ALA A 50 -4.56 3.35 6.90
N PHE A 51 -4.46 2.80 5.70
CA PHE A 51 -4.17 3.57 4.50
C PHE A 51 -5.44 3.79 3.70
N LEU A 52 -5.61 5.01 3.19
CA LEU A 52 -6.75 5.37 2.34
C LEU A 52 -6.93 4.35 1.20
N LYS A 53 -8.18 3.91 0.99
CA LYS A 53 -8.62 2.87 0.03
C LYS A 53 -8.18 1.43 0.31
N ASN A 54 -7.40 1.18 1.36
CA ASN A 54 -7.11 -0.18 1.79
C ASN A 54 -8.16 -0.75 2.75
N LYS A 55 -8.12 -2.07 2.90
CA LYS A 55 -8.86 -2.79 3.92
C LYS A 55 -7.99 -3.01 5.16
N PHE A 56 -8.58 -2.92 6.34
CA PHE A 56 -7.89 -3.19 7.61
C PHE A 56 -8.75 -4.09 8.52
N PRO A 57 -8.11 -5.00 9.28
CA PRO A 57 -8.83 -5.88 10.17
C PRO A 57 -9.17 -5.20 11.51
N ILE A 58 -10.35 -5.51 12.03
CA ILE A 58 -10.72 -5.35 13.44
C ILE A 58 -10.98 -6.75 13.99
N GLU A 59 -10.23 -7.14 15.02
CA GLU A 59 -10.38 -8.42 15.69
C GLU A 59 -11.11 -8.21 17.03
N ILE A 60 -12.23 -8.91 17.22
CA ILE A 60 -13.14 -8.74 18.35
C ILE A 60 -13.20 -10.04 19.14
N TYR A 61 -12.90 -9.95 20.44
CA TYR A 61 -13.03 -11.04 21.40
C TYR A 61 -14.28 -10.82 22.23
N ALA A 62 -15.33 -11.56 21.89
CA ALA A 62 -16.59 -11.55 22.61
C ALA A 62 -16.67 -12.75 23.55
N GLN A 63 -17.19 -12.53 24.75
CA GLN A 63 -17.34 -13.55 25.78
C GLN A 63 -18.79 -13.62 26.25
N TYR A 64 -19.24 -14.83 26.56
CA TYR A 64 -20.53 -15.13 27.16
C TYR A 64 -20.33 -15.84 28.50
N SER A 65 -21.08 -15.44 29.51
CA SER A 65 -21.19 -16.14 30.78
C SER A 65 -22.57 -16.74 30.88
N GLY A 66 -22.73 -18.01 30.52
CA GLY A 66 -24.00 -18.74 30.64
C GLY A 66 -23.90 -20.15 30.07
N GLU A 67 -24.87 -21.00 30.39
CA GLU A 67 -24.85 -22.42 30.02
C GLU A 67 -25.63 -22.71 28.73
N LYS A 68 -26.68 -21.92 28.47
CA LYS A 68 -27.58 -22.13 27.32
C LYS A 68 -26.90 -21.76 26.00
N SER A 69 -27.37 -22.38 24.93
CA SER A 69 -26.95 -21.98 23.58
C SER A 69 -27.73 -20.75 23.15
N ILE A 70 -27.03 -19.70 22.75
CA ILE A 70 -27.62 -18.44 22.30
C ILE A 70 -26.95 -17.93 21.02
N ASN A 71 -27.67 -17.13 20.25
CA ASN A 71 -27.10 -16.37 19.15
C ASN A 71 -27.01 -14.90 19.55
N ALA A 72 -25.88 -14.27 19.24
CA ALA A 72 -25.66 -12.85 19.42
C ALA A 72 -25.22 -12.23 18.09
N THR A 73 -25.60 -10.97 17.90
CA THR A 73 -25.19 -10.18 16.74
C THR A 73 -24.09 -9.23 17.16
N ILE A 74 -22.98 -9.25 16.44
CA ILE A 74 -21.92 -8.26 16.54
C ILE A 74 -22.07 -7.27 15.40
N SER A 75 -22.04 -5.99 15.72
CA SER A 75 -22.11 -4.89 14.76
C SER A 75 -20.97 -3.93 14.98
N ILE A 76 -20.40 -3.41 13.89
CA ILE A 76 -19.48 -2.29 13.90
C ILE A 76 -20.15 -1.13 13.20
N SER A 77 -20.23 0.01 13.88
CA SER A 77 -20.74 1.26 13.31
C SER A 77 -19.68 2.34 13.28
N GLU A 78 -19.68 3.13 12.21
CA GLU A 78 -18.97 4.40 12.11
C GLU A 78 -20.03 5.49 12.22
N ASN A 79 -19.90 6.36 13.23
CA ASN A 79 -20.98 7.25 13.65
C ASN A 79 -22.26 6.44 13.96
N GLU A 80 -23.34 6.67 13.19
CA GLU A 80 -24.62 5.97 13.34
C GLU A 80 -24.87 4.90 12.27
N THR A 81 -23.97 4.75 11.29
CA THR A 81 -24.14 3.79 10.20
C THR A 81 -23.45 2.47 10.53
N THR A 82 -24.18 1.36 10.48
CA THR A 82 -23.60 0.02 10.63
C THR A 82 -22.89 -0.37 9.34
N ILE A 83 -21.57 -0.58 9.42
CA ILE A 83 -20.70 -0.92 8.28
C ILE A 83 -20.31 -2.39 8.25
N TYR A 84 -20.51 -3.11 9.35
CA TYR A 84 -20.29 -4.55 9.44
C TYR A 84 -21.28 -5.19 10.41
N ARG A 85 -21.75 -6.39 10.08
CA ARG A 85 -22.64 -7.18 10.92
C ARG A 85 -22.32 -8.66 10.77
N SER A 86 -22.25 -9.37 11.90
CA SER A 86 -22.06 -10.82 11.93
C SER A 86 -22.86 -11.44 13.07
N VAL A 87 -23.34 -12.66 12.87
CA VAL A 87 -24.05 -13.43 13.90
C VAL A 87 -23.12 -14.52 14.40
N VAL A 88 -22.99 -14.64 15.71
CA VAL A 88 -22.15 -15.63 16.38
C VAL A 88 -22.96 -16.41 17.41
N SER A 89 -22.63 -17.69 17.56
CA SER A 89 -23.28 -18.57 18.54
C SER A 89 -22.39 -18.78 19.76
N PHE A 90 -23.00 -18.78 20.94
CA PHE A 90 -22.35 -19.07 22.22
C PHE A 90 -23.03 -20.25 22.91
N SER A 91 -22.29 -20.94 23.79
CA SER A 91 -22.81 -21.97 24.70
C SER A 91 -21.89 -22.09 25.92
N GLY A 92 -22.28 -22.84 26.96
CA GLY A 92 -21.42 -23.10 28.13
C GLY A 92 -20.04 -23.69 27.78
N LYS A 93 -19.95 -24.46 26.68
CA LYS A 93 -18.67 -25.01 26.17
C LYS A 93 -17.95 -24.08 25.19
N LYS A 94 -18.68 -23.18 24.54
CA LYS A 94 -18.17 -22.22 23.53
C LYS A 94 -18.50 -20.80 23.97
N ASN A 95 -17.86 -20.41 25.06
CA ASN A 95 -18.14 -19.16 25.77
C ASN A 95 -17.30 -17.97 25.29
N ILE A 96 -16.37 -18.18 24.36
CA ILE A 96 -15.57 -17.13 23.71
C ILE A 96 -15.70 -17.26 22.19
N GLN A 97 -15.76 -16.13 21.49
CA GLN A 97 -15.71 -16.02 20.04
C GLN A 97 -14.70 -14.96 19.62
N THR A 98 -13.91 -15.29 18.60
CA THR A 98 -13.03 -14.33 17.91
C THR A 98 -13.63 -14.01 16.55
N ILE A 99 -13.85 -12.73 16.27
CA ILE A 99 -14.46 -12.26 15.03
C ILE A 99 -13.47 -11.34 14.33
N ASN A 100 -13.15 -11.65 13.07
CA ASN A 100 -12.30 -10.83 12.22
C ASN A 100 -13.18 -10.10 11.20
N ALA A 101 -13.35 -8.78 11.40
CA ALA A 101 -14.05 -7.91 10.48
C ALA A 101 -13.05 -7.16 9.61
N LEU A 102 -13.26 -7.13 8.30
CA LEU A 102 -12.39 -6.43 7.37
C LEU A 102 -13.11 -5.18 6.84
N LEU A 103 -12.63 -3.99 7.21
CA LEU A 103 -13.27 -2.70 6.91
C LEU A 103 -12.47 -1.89 5.90
N GLU A 104 -13.14 -1.04 5.12
CA GLU A 104 -12.54 -0.17 4.10
C GLU A 104 -12.25 1.24 4.64
N ALA A 105 -11.03 1.74 4.43
CA ALA A 105 -10.62 3.08 4.82
C ALA A 105 -10.98 4.12 3.74
N ASN A 106 -12.20 4.66 3.78
CA ASN A 106 -12.72 5.48 2.68
C ASN A 106 -12.30 6.96 2.69
N THR A 107 -11.95 7.51 3.85
CA THR A 107 -11.61 8.93 4.01
C THR A 107 -10.48 9.12 5.02
N VAL A 108 -9.62 10.11 4.78
CA VAL A 108 -8.45 10.43 5.60
C VAL A 108 -8.87 11.01 6.96
N GLY A 109 -8.04 10.82 7.98
CA GLY A 109 -8.20 11.38 9.32
C GLY A 109 -8.56 10.34 10.38
N LEU A 110 -8.80 10.82 11.60
CA LEU A 110 -9.13 9.97 12.75
C LEU A 110 -10.56 9.42 12.62
N LYS A 111 -10.69 8.10 12.57
CA LYS A 111 -11.96 7.36 12.49
C LYS A 111 -12.26 6.71 13.82
N LYS A 112 -13.51 6.82 14.27
CA LYS A 112 -14.00 6.21 15.51
C LYS A 112 -15.05 5.16 15.17
N TYR A 113 -14.86 3.96 15.69
CA TYR A 113 -15.77 2.83 15.50
C TYR A 113 -16.37 2.42 16.83
N LYS A 114 -17.68 2.14 16.81
CA LYS A 114 -18.41 1.53 17.92
C LYS A 114 -18.65 0.08 17.58
N ILE A 115 -18.11 -0.81 18.41
CA ILE A 115 -18.38 -2.25 18.35
C ILE A 115 -19.43 -2.53 19.41
N SER A 116 -20.51 -3.21 19.01
CA SER A 116 -21.57 -3.62 19.92
C SER A 116 -21.92 -5.09 19.71
N ILE A 117 -22.25 -5.77 20.81
CA ILE A 117 -22.84 -7.11 20.81
C ILE A 117 -24.27 -7.03 21.37
N SER A 118 -25.21 -7.73 20.75
CA SER A 118 -26.59 -7.79 21.21
C SER A 118 -27.16 -9.19 21.06
N SER A 119 -28.08 -9.57 21.95
CA SER A 119 -28.78 -10.84 21.90
C SER A 119 -30.19 -10.70 22.49
N GLY A 120 -30.95 -11.79 22.50
CA GLY A 120 -32.28 -11.85 23.12
C GLY A 120 -32.27 -12.14 24.64
N ILE A 121 -31.11 -12.27 25.28
CA ILE A 121 -31.04 -12.59 26.71
C ILE A 121 -31.28 -11.33 27.57
N ASN A 122 -31.79 -11.52 28.79
CA ASN A 122 -32.04 -10.41 29.70
C ASN A 122 -30.83 -10.15 30.61
N GLU A 123 -29.91 -9.32 30.13
CA GLU A 123 -28.65 -8.99 30.81
C GLU A 123 -28.84 -7.89 31.86
N LYS A 124 -28.22 -8.06 33.03
CA LYS A 124 -28.15 -7.00 34.05
C LYS A 124 -27.16 -5.90 33.66
N ASN A 125 -26.05 -6.26 33.04
CA ASN A 125 -25.03 -5.33 32.58
C ASN A 125 -25.06 -5.26 31.05
N LYS A 126 -25.33 -4.08 30.49
CA LYS A 126 -25.27 -3.84 29.04
C LYS A 126 -24.15 -2.88 28.65
N VAL A 127 -23.40 -2.36 29.62
CA VAL A 127 -22.34 -1.38 29.39
C VAL A 127 -21.11 -2.05 28.79
N ASN A 128 -20.80 -3.27 29.25
CA ASN A 128 -19.77 -4.17 28.73
C ASN A 128 -20.04 -4.71 27.31
N ASN A 129 -21.26 -4.50 26.78
CA ASN A 129 -21.63 -4.91 25.42
C ASN A 129 -21.19 -3.93 24.34
N THR A 130 -20.50 -2.85 24.70
CA THR A 130 -20.00 -1.85 23.75
C THR A 130 -18.54 -1.51 24.02
N LYS A 131 -17.76 -1.40 22.95
CA LYS A 131 -16.39 -0.85 22.97
C LYS A 131 -16.23 0.16 21.84
N PHE A 132 -15.40 1.18 22.10
CA PHE A 132 -15.01 2.16 21.11
C PHE A 132 -13.53 1.98 20.78
N VAL A 133 -13.19 2.09 19.51
CA VAL A 133 -11.82 2.10 19.02
C VAL A 133 -11.63 3.24 18.03
N ALA A 134 -10.40 3.69 17.84
CA ALA A 134 -10.07 4.70 16.87
C ALA A 134 -8.86 4.29 16.02
N ILE A 135 -8.88 4.67 14.75
CA ILE A 135 -7.83 4.38 13.77
C ILE A 135 -7.57 5.66 12.99
N GLU A 136 -6.32 5.99 12.76
CA GLU A 136 -5.94 7.13 11.91
C GLU A 136 -5.74 6.68 10.46
N VAL A 137 -6.55 7.20 9.54
CA VAL A 137 -6.43 6.91 8.12
C VAL A 137 -5.48 7.90 7.48
N LEU A 138 -4.37 7.42 6.93
CA LEU A 138 -3.34 8.22 6.29
C LEU A 138 -3.43 8.12 4.75
N ASP A 139 -3.13 9.23 4.07
CA ASP A 139 -2.86 9.26 2.63
C ASP A 139 -1.35 9.26 2.41
N GLN A 140 -0.77 8.07 2.20
CA GLN A 140 0.67 7.88 1.92
C GLN A 140 0.91 7.40 0.48
N ARG A 141 0.17 7.94 -0.48
CA ARG A 141 0.39 7.61 -1.90
C ARG A 141 1.75 8.13 -2.35
N LYS A 142 2.47 7.31 -3.11
CA LYS A 142 3.65 7.74 -3.86
C LYS A 142 3.20 8.68 -4.97
N GLU A 143 3.76 9.89 -4.99
CA GLU A 143 3.45 10.90 -6.00
C GLU A 143 4.46 10.78 -7.14
N ILE A 144 3.96 10.61 -8.36
CA ILE A 144 4.78 10.48 -9.58
C ILE A 144 4.45 11.62 -10.53
N ALA A 145 5.47 12.36 -10.97
CA ALA A 145 5.34 13.31 -12.06
C ALA A 145 5.52 12.60 -13.40
N LEU A 146 4.56 12.73 -14.30
CA LEU A 146 4.69 12.34 -15.71
C LEU A 146 4.81 13.61 -16.55
N ILE A 147 6.04 13.96 -16.88
CA ILE A 147 6.41 15.24 -17.50
C ILE A 147 6.51 15.03 -19.01
N ALA A 148 5.71 15.76 -19.78
CA ALA A 148 5.68 15.67 -21.24
C ALA A 148 5.38 17.03 -21.88
N SER A 149 6.10 17.36 -22.95
CA SER A 149 5.83 18.56 -23.77
C SER A 149 4.75 18.34 -24.83
N ILE A 150 4.37 17.09 -25.09
CA ILE A 150 3.45 16.67 -26.15
C ILE A 150 2.26 15.92 -25.59
N THR A 151 1.15 15.88 -26.34
CA THR A 151 0.02 15.00 -26.05
C THR A 151 0.22 13.68 -26.80
N HIS A 152 0.17 12.55 -26.10
CA HIS A 152 0.33 11.23 -26.69
C HIS A 152 -0.52 10.19 -25.95
N PRO A 153 -1.09 9.17 -26.63
CA PRO A 153 -1.90 8.12 -25.98
C PRO A 153 -1.16 7.37 -24.86
N ASP A 154 0.18 7.26 -24.95
CA ASP A 154 1.01 6.63 -23.92
C ASP A 154 0.85 7.29 -22.55
N LEU A 155 0.65 8.61 -22.49
CA LEU A 155 0.55 9.30 -21.20
C LEU A 155 -0.64 8.78 -20.39
N GLY A 156 -1.78 8.58 -21.05
CA GLY A 156 -2.97 7.99 -20.43
C GLY A 156 -2.79 6.51 -20.08
N ALA A 157 -2.11 5.74 -20.94
CA ALA A 157 -1.83 4.33 -20.70
C ALA A 157 -0.89 4.12 -19.50
N ILE A 158 0.19 4.90 -19.43
CA ILE A 158 1.18 4.91 -18.33
C ILE A 158 0.49 5.30 -17.02
N LYS A 159 -0.24 6.42 -17.01
CA LYS A 159 -0.97 6.88 -15.82
C LYS A 159 -1.90 5.80 -15.28
N ARG A 160 -2.76 5.23 -16.12
CA ARG A 160 -3.68 4.14 -15.70
C ARG A 160 -2.95 2.88 -15.26
N SER A 161 -1.76 2.59 -15.80
CA SER A 161 -0.98 1.40 -15.42
C SER A 161 -0.40 1.56 -14.04
N ILE A 162 0.15 2.75 -13.76
CA ILE A 162 0.76 3.06 -12.46
C ILE A 162 -0.32 3.19 -11.38
N GLU A 163 -1.41 3.90 -11.67
CA GLU A 163 -2.54 4.13 -10.73
C GLU A 163 -3.48 2.92 -10.57
N SER A 164 -3.24 1.81 -11.30
CA SER A 164 -3.89 0.53 -10.99
C SER A 164 -3.58 0.08 -9.56
N ASN A 165 -2.41 0.49 -9.05
CA ASN A 165 -2.08 0.44 -7.64
C ASN A 165 -2.56 1.73 -6.95
N GLN A 166 -3.50 1.58 -6.02
CA GLN A 166 -4.13 2.69 -5.28
C GLN A 166 -3.15 3.48 -4.39
N GLN A 167 -1.96 2.93 -4.10
CA GLN A 167 -0.89 3.62 -3.37
C GLN A 167 -0.01 4.51 -4.26
N ARG A 168 -0.39 4.73 -5.53
CA ARG A 168 0.36 5.56 -6.47
C ARG A 168 -0.57 6.60 -7.09
N LYS A 169 -0.05 7.81 -7.26
CA LYS A 169 -0.75 8.92 -7.92
C LYS A 169 0.14 9.53 -8.98
N VAL A 170 -0.38 9.65 -10.20
CA VAL A 170 0.34 10.19 -11.34
C VAL A 170 -0.25 11.53 -11.75
N VAL A 171 0.58 12.57 -11.70
CA VAL A 171 0.24 13.89 -12.19
C VAL A 171 0.92 14.09 -13.55
N ILE A 172 0.11 14.23 -14.60
CA ILE A 172 0.62 14.58 -15.93
C ILE A 172 0.79 16.09 -15.97
N VAL A 173 1.99 16.55 -16.27
CA VAL A 173 2.33 17.97 -16.26
C VAL A 173 3.16 18.35 -17.47
N LYS A 174 2.93 19.54 -18.02
CA LYS A 174 3.87 20.11 -18.99
C LYS A 174 5.00 20.81 -18.24
N PRO A 175 6.23 20.83 -18.79
CA PRO A 175 7.33 21.56 -18.16
C PRO A 175 7.02 23.04 -17.89
N GLN A 176 6.21 23.68 -18.73
CA GLN A 176 5.83 25.09 -18.61
C GLN A 176 4.87 25.37 -17.44
N GLU A 177 4.11 24.36 -17.02
CA GLU A 177 3.08 24.44 -15.97
C GLU A 177 3.65 24.03 -14.60
N LEU A 178 4.91 23.60 -14.56
CA LEU A 178 5.54 23.01 -13.40
C LEU A 178 6.45 24.02 -12.70
N ASN A 179 6.21 24.27 -11.41
CA ASN A 179 7.05 25.17 -10.60
C ASN A 179 8.23 24.43 -9.94
N SER A 180 8.00 23.20 -9.48
CA SER A 180 8.98 22.38 -8.77
C SER A 180 8.58 20.91 -8.82
N ILE A 181 9.57 20.03 -8.71
CA ILE A 181 9.38 18.57 -8.59
C ILE A 181 9.60 18.01 -7.17
N SER A 182 9.88 18.85 -6.17
CA SER A 182 10.28 18.40 -4.83
C SER A 182 9.25 17.50 -4.12
N ASN A 183 7.98 17.55 -4.52
CA ASN A 183 6.90 16.78 -3.90
C ASN A 183 6.71 15.40 -4.53
N PHE A 184 7.51 15.03 -5.54
CA PHE A 184 7.39 13.75 -6.24
C PHE A 184 8.46 12.76 -5.79
N ASP A 185 8.06 11.51 -5.58
CA ASP A 185 8.97 10.39 -5.29
C ASP A 185 9.70 9.90 -6.55
N VAL A 186 9.06 10.05 -7.71
CA VAL A 186 9.57 9.59 -9.03
C VAL A 186 9.20 10.62 -10.10
N CYS A 187 10.14 10.90 -11.00
CA CYS A 187 9.90 11.70 -12.21
C CYS A 187 10.05 10.84 -13.46
N ILE A 188 8.97 10.76 -14.25
CA ILE A 188 8.95 10.14 -15.57
C ILE A 188 9.01 11.26 -16.61
N PHE A 189 10.06 11.27 -17.42
CA PHE A 189 10.23 12.19 -18.54
C PHE A 189 9.85 11.48 -19.83
N TYR A 190 8.70 11.84 -20.40
CA TYR A 190 8.20 11.28 -21.64
C TYR A 190 8.62 12.17 -22.82
N GLN A 191 9.45 11.62 -23.69
CA GLN A 191 10.09 12.26 -24.84
C GLN A 191 10.69 13.62 -24.47
N PRO A 192 11.72 13.64 -23.58
CA PRO A 192 12.28 14.88 -23.07
C PRO A 192 12.85 15.75 -24.20
N THR A 193 12.60 17.05 -24.07
CA THR A 193 13.17 18.11 -24.91
C THR A 193 13.91 19.12 -24.04
N GLN A 194 14.50 20.16 -24.64
CA GLN A 194 15.17 21.24 -23.90
C GLN A 194 14.28 21.87 -22.80
N ALA A 195 12.96 21.85 -22.98
CA ALA A 195 12.00 22.32 -21.97
C ALA A 195 12.05 21.53 -20.64
N SER A 196 12.55 20.28 -20.66
CA SER A 196 12.66 19.41 -19.48
C SER A 196 13.95 19.63 -18.68
N ASN A 197 14.94 20.34 -19.24
CA ASN A 197 16.30 20.46 -18.70
C ASN A 197 16.35 20.89 -17.23
N THR A 198 15.57 21.91 -16.87
CA THR A 198 15.53 22.44 -15.51
C THR A 198 15.08 21.37 -14.51
N PHE A 199 14.04 20.61 -14.85
CA PHE A 199 13.48 19.58 -13.97
C PHE A 199 14.33 18.31 -13.94
N ILE A 200 15.00 17.94 -15.04
CA ILE A 200 15.95 16.82 -15.03
C ILE A 200 17.12 17.15 -14.08
N LYS A 201 17.71 18.34 -14.20
CA LYS A 201 18.75 18.83 -13.27
C LYS A 201 18.27 18.85 -11.83
N GLN A 202 17.07 19.37 -11.59
CA GLN A 202 16.48 19.41 -10.25
C GLN A 202 16.33 18.00 -9.67
N ALA A 203 15.84 17.04 -10.46
CA ALA A 203 15.61 15.66 -10.00
C ALA A 203 16.92 14.97 -9.62
N GLN A 204 17.95 15.14 -10.45
CA GLN A 204 19.28 14.58 -10.20
C GLN A 204 19.95 15.15 -8.96
N THR A 205 19.76 16.45 -8.73
CA THR A 205 20.29 17.19 -7.58
C THR A 205 19.60 16.76 -6.28
N GLN A 206 18.28 16.58 -6.33
CA GLN A 206 17.47 16.12 -5.19
C GLN A 206 17.54 14.60 -4.97
N GLY A 207 18.16 13.85 -5.89
CA GLY A 207 18.24 12.39 -5.81
C GLY A 207 16.91 11.69 -6.08
N ILE A 208 15.98 12.33 -6.79
CA ILE A 208 14.71 11.74 -7.20
C ILE A 208 14.96 10.68 -8.27
N ASN A 209 14.28 9.53 -8.17
CA ASN A 209 14.38 8.45 -9.14
C ASN A 209 13.78 8.85 -10.49
N LEU A 210 14.45 8.45 -11.56
CA LEU A 210 14.15 8.89 -12.92
C LEU A 210 13.69 7.75 -13.80
N PHE A 211 12.74 8.04 -14.69
CA PHE A 211 12.40 7.16 -15.79
C PHE A 211 12.30 7.97 -17.08
N PHE A 212 13.17 7.68 -18.04
CA PHE A 212 13.11 8.30 -19.36
C PHE A 212 12.41 7.36 -20.33
N ILE A 213 11.38 7.88 -21.01
CA ILE A 213 10.71 7.19 -22.10
C ILE A 213 10.98 7.99 -23.36
N THR A 214 11.66 7.41 -24.34
CA THR A 214 12.01 8.11 -25.59
C THR A 214 10.98 7.83 -26.70
N GLY A 215 11.16 8.45 -27.86
CA GLY A 215 10.23 8.42 -28.99
C GLY A 215 10.61 9.50 -30.01
N LYS A 216 9.76 9.73 -31.01
CA LYS A 216 10.10 10.58 -32.17
C LYS A 216 10.35 12.05 -31.85
N SER A 217 9.75 12.58 -30.79
CA SER A 217 9.92 13.97 -30.34
C SER A 217 11.03 14.13 -29.29
N THR A 218 11.79 13.07 -28.99
CA THR A 218 12.89 13.14 -28.02
C THR A 218 14.04 13.95 -28.58
N ASP A 219 14.54 14.89 -27.78
CA ASP A 219 15.82 15.55 -28.06
C ASP A 219 16.96 14.68 -27.51
N TYR A 220 17.65 13.98 -28.40
CA TYR A 220 18.76 13.10 -28.02
C TYR A 220 20.01 13.85 -27.56
N ALA A 221 20.14 15.15 -27.85
CA ALA A 221 21.18 15.98 -27.24
C ALA A 221 20.91 16.17 -25.75
N VAL A 222 19.64 16.36 -25.35
CA VAL A 222 19.25 16.37 -23.93
C VAL A 222 19.55 15.03 -23.29
N MET A 223 19.18 13.92 -23.94
CA MET A 223 19.48 12.59 -23.39
C MET A 223 20.98 12.39 -23.16
N ASN A 224 21.84 12.73 -24.12
CA ASN A 224 23.29 12.61 -23.96
C ASN A 224 23.90 13.62 -22.97
N GLN A 225 23.22 14.74 -22.71
CA GLN A 225 23.70 15.76 -21.78
C GLN A 225 23.44 15.40 -20.32
N PHE A 226 22.26 14.85 -20.01
CA PHE A 226 21.81 14.71 -18.63
C PHE A 226 22.10 13.34 -18.03
N GLN A 227 22.35 12.30 -18.84
CA GLN A 227 22.65 10.97 -18.32
C GLN A 227 23.84 10.37 -19.04
N SER A 228 24.54 9.45 -18.38
CA SER A 228 25.75 8.81 -18.91
C SER A 228 25.62 7.30 -19.06
N GLN A 229 24.47 6.72 -18.73
CA GLN A 229 24.17 5.30 -18.79
C GLN A 229 24.06 4.80 -20.24
N LEU A 230 23.49 5.64 -21.10
CA LEU A 230 23.25 5.35 -22.51
C LEU A 230 23.88 6.43 -23.38
N THR A 231 24.50 6.01 -24.47
CA THR A 231 24.99 6.92 -25.52
C THR A 231 24.11 6.77 -26.75
N PHE A 232 23.45 7.86 -27.14
CA PHE A 232 22.52 7.90 -28.28
C PHE A 232 23.20 8.52 -29.50
N LYS A 233 23.18 7.81 -30.63
CA LYS A 233 23.50 8.34 -31.96
C LYS A 233 22.32 8.10 -32.89
N MET A 234 21.40 9.06 -32.91
CA MET A 234 20.10 8.92 -33.56
C MET A 234 20.03 9.82 -34.80
N SER A 235 19.33 9.33 -35.82
CA SER A 235 19.00 10.06 -37.04
C SER A 235 17.56 10.57 -36.99
N ASN A 236 17.14 11.31 -38.02
CA ASN A 236 15.76 11.77 -38.16
C ASN A 236 14.82 10.73 -38.81
N GLN A 237 15.36 9.59 -39.25
CA GLN A 237 14.54 8.50 -39.77
C GLN A 237 13.88 7.74 -38.62
N LYS A 238 12.74 7.12 -38.88
CA LYS A 238 12.03 6.31 -37.88
C LYS A 238 12.32 4.83 -38.08
N GLU A 239 12.22 4.07 -36.99
CA GLU A 239 12.36 2.62 -36.98
C GLU A 239 11.42 1.97 -35.96
N ASN A 240 11.06 0.71 -36.22
CA ASN A 240 10.26 -0.13 -35.35
C ASN A 240 11.16 -1.14 -34.61
N PHE A 241 11.21 -1.02 -33.29
CA PHE A 241 11.99 -1.88 -32.41
C PHE A 241 11.09 -2.91 -31.75
N ILE A 242 11.32 -4.18 -32.07
CA ILE A 242 10.60 -5.32 -31.48
C ILE A 242 11.31 -5.70 -30.17
N PRO A 243 10.58 -5.81 -29.03
CA PRO A 243 11.16 -6.25 -27.77
C PRO A 243 11.68 -7.69 -27.82
N ASN A 244 12.85 -7.92 -27.23
CA ASN A 244 13.44 -9.23 -27.02
C ASN A 244 13.86 -9.36 -25.55
N TYR A 245 13.23 -10.28 -24.81
CA TYR A 245 13.54 -10.46 -23.38
C TYR A 245 14.96 -10.99 -23.17
N SER A 246 15.68 -10.40 -22.21
CA SER A 246 17.02 -10.84 -21.82
C SER A 246 16.98 -11.65 -20.52
N SER A 247 17.43 -12.91 -20.58
CA SER A 247 17.55 -13.79 -19.41
C SER A 247 18.68 -13.42 -18.45
N GLN A 248 19.51 -12.44 -18.83
CA GLN A 248 20.63 -11.93 -18.01
C GLN A 248 20.20 -10.84 -17.02
N PHE A 249 18.94 -10.40 -17.06
CA PHE A 249 18.44 -9.36 -16.16
C PHE A 249 18.30 -9.86 -14.72
N SER A 250 18.86 -9.11 -13.75
CA SER A 250 18.97 -9.57 -12.36
C SER A 250 18.61 -8.54 -11.29
N LEU A 251 18.17 -7.32 -11.64
CA LEU A 251 17.87 -6.30 -10.62
C LEU A 251 16.59 -6.61 -9.83
N PHE A 252 15.64 -7.30 -10.45
CA PHE A 252 14.43 -7.80 -9.80
C PHE A 252 13.87 -8.97 -10.59
N SER A 253 13.00 -9.76 -9.95
CA SER A 253 12.35 -10.89 -10.58
C SER A 253 11.32 -10.42 -11.61
N GLN A 254 11.56 -10.71 -12.89
CA GLN A 254 10.62 -10.47 -13.98
C GLN A 254 10.63 -11.67 -14.91
N GLU A 255 9.49 -12.34 -15.03
CA GLU A 255 9.33 -13.45 -15.99
C GLU A 255 9.10 -12.92 -17.41
N ASP A 256 9.45 -13.71 -18.42
CA ASP A 256 9.11 -13.40 -19.80
C ASP A 256 7.60 -13.60 -20.01
N ILE A 257 6.85 -12.50 -20.10
CA ILE A 257 5.41 -12.49 -20.37
C ILE A 257 5.12 -12.59 -21.87
N SER A 258 5.99 -13.29 -22.61
CA SER A 258 6.01 -13.33 -24.07
C SER A 258 6.24 -11.95 -24.70
N PHE A 259 7.22 -11.21 -24.20
CA PHE A 259 7.52 -9.85 -24.69
C PHE A 259 7.73 -9.82 -26.20
N ASN A 260 8.34 -10.85 -26.80
CA ASN A 260 8.55 -10.97 -28.25
C ASN A 260 7.25 -10.90 -29.09
N ASN A 261 6.07 -11.13 -28.49
CA ASN A 261 4.78 -11.04 -29.16
C ASN A 261 4.16 -9.63 -29.10
N PHE A 262 4.75 -8.71 -28.33
CA PHE A 262 4.24 -7.35 -28.22
C PHE A 262 4.51 -6.57 -29.50
N PRO A 263 3.61 -5.63 -29.86
CA PRO A 263 3.81 -4.81 -31.04
C PRO A 263 5.08 -3.95 -30.89
N PRO A 264 5.78 -3.63 -31.99
CA PRO A 264 7.01 -2.87 -31.90
C PRO A 264 6.78 -1.46 -31.35
N LEU A 265 7.79 -0.95 -30.64
CA LEU A 265 7.87 0.46 -30.26
C LEU A 265 8.49 1.27 -31.40
N GLU A 266 7.98 2.46 -31.65
CA GLU A 266 8.52 3.34 -32.69
C GLU A 266 9.52 4.32 -32.08
N ASN A 267 10.66 4.53 -32.72
CA ASN A 267 11.62 5.54 -32.30
C ASN A 267 12.43 6.07 -33.49
N ALA A 268 13.30 7.05 -33.26
CA ALA A 268 14.34 7.42 -34.20
C ALA A 268 15.26 6.22 -34.52
N PHE A 269 15.71 6.11 -35.75
CA PHE A 269 16.69 5.11 -36.18
C PHE A 269 18.09 5.55 -35.77
N GLY A 270 18.91 4.62 -35.26
CA GLY A 270 20.27 4.93 -34.85
C GLY A 270 20.89 3.82 -34.00
N THR A 271 21.97 4.17 -33.30
CA THR A 271 22.65 3.25 -32.38
C THR A 271 22.55 3.73 -30.94
N ILE A 272 22.24 2.82 -30.03
CA ILE A 272 22.22 3.06 -28.59
C ILE A 272 23.24 2.14 -27.95
N LYS A 273 24.25 2.73 -27.30
CA LYS A 273 25.27 1.97 -26.56
C LYS A 273 25.00 2.06 -25.07
N THR A 274 25.04 0.93 -24.39
CA THR A 274 25.07 0.85 -22.93
C THR A 274 26.48 1.15 -22.42
N ASN A 275 26.57 1.90 -21.34
CA ASN A 275 27.81 2.13 -20.59
C ASN A 275 27.79 1.32 -19.28
N GLU A 276 28.67 1.63 -18.32
CA GLU A 276 28.76 0.88 -17.06
C GLU A 276 27.47 0.95 -16.22
N ASN A 277 27.22 -0.11 -15.44
CA ASN A 277 26.10 -0.24 -14.49
C ASN A 277 24.71 -0.15 -15.14
N VAL A 278 24.55 -0.71 -16.35
CA VAL A 278 23.25 -0.85 -17.01
C VAL A 278 22.84 -2.32 -17.06
N ALA A 279 21.71 -2.65 -16.44
CA ALA A 279 21.05 -3.94 -16.57
C ALA A 279 19.94 -3.84 -17.63
N VAL A 280 20.04 -4.65 -18.67
CA VAL A 280 19.08 -4.66 -19.79
C VAL A 280 18.03 -5.74 -19.54
N LEU A 281 16.76 -5.35 -19.47
CA LEU A 281 15.62 -6.27 -19.35
C LEU A 281 15.10 -6.69 -20.72
N LEU A 282 14.93 -5.70 -21.62
CA LEU A 282 14.54 -5.94 -23.01
C LEU A 282 15.62 -5.39 -23.92
N GLU A 283 16.11 -6.22 -24.83
CA GLU A 283 16.87 -5.84 -26.00
C GLU A 283 15.91 -5.55 -27.16
N SER A 284 16.44 -5.05 -28.28
CA SER A 284 15.65 -4.74 -29.48
C SER A 284 16.05 -5.58 -30.69
N LYS A 285 15.04 -5.93 -31.48
CA LYS A 285 15.16 -6.50 -32.83
C LYS A 285 14.60 -5.53 -33.87
N ILE A 286 15.20 -5.52 -35.06
CA ILE A 286 14.65 -4.84 -36.25
C ILE A 286 14.44 -5.92 -37.30
N ASN A 287 13.24 -6.01 -37.88
CA ASN A 287 12.90 -7.06 -38.87
C ASN A 287 13.29 -8.48 -38.42
N ASN A 288 13.06 -8.77 -37.13
CA ASN A 288 13.41 -10.03 -36.45
C ASN A 288 14.93 -10.34 -36.34
N ILE A 289 15.79 -9.38 -36.65
CA ILE A 289 17.24 -9.46 -36.46
C ILE A 289 17.60 -8.79 -35.14
N ALA A 290 18.30 -9.50 -34.26
CA ALA A 290 18.78 -8.94 -33.00
C ALA A 290 19.79 -7.83 -33.24
N THR A 291 19.57 -6.67 -32.61
CA THR A 291 20.47 -5.52 -32.71
C THR A 291 21.37 -5.40 -31.48
N ASN A 292 21.07 -6.13 -30.41
CA ASN A 292 21.68 -6.05 -29.08
C ASN A 292 21.61 -4.65 -28.43
N MET A 293 20.81 -3.73 -28.98
CA MET A 293 20.59 -2.42 -28.36
C MET A 293 19.54 -2.54 -27.26
N PRO A 294 19.69 -1.79 -26.15
CA PRO A 294 18.71 -1.81 -25.07
C PRO A 294 17.38 -1.19 -25.53
N LEU A 295 16.28 -1.86 -25.20
CA LEU A 295 14.92 -1.35 -25.37
C LEU A 295 14.32 -0.94 -24.01
N LEU A 296 14.51 -1.75 -22.98
CA LEU A 296 14.15 -1.43 -21.59
C LEU A 296 15.32 -1.80 -20.69
N CYS A 297 15.88 -0.81 -20.02
CA CYS A 297 17.03 -1.02 -19.15
C CYS A 297 17.01 -0.11 -17.93
N PHE A 298 17.84 -0.47 -16.96
CA PHE A 298 17.88 0.14 -15.65
C PHE A 298 19.32 0.37 -15.23
N SER A 299 19.55 1.39 -14.43
CA SER A 299 20.83 1.66 -13.80
C SER A 299 20.61 2.04 -12.35
N GLU A 300 21.43 1.46 -11.48
CA GLU A 300 21.47 1.75 -10.06
C GLU A 300 22.86 2.26 -9.68
N ASN A 301 22.90 3.43 -9.03
CA ASN A 301 24.12 3.97 -8.43
C ASN A 301 23.80 4.44 -7.01
N GLY A 302 24.12 3.61 -6.03
CA GLY A 302 23.71 3.82 -4.64
C GLY A 302 22.19 3.84 -4.51
N GLN A 303 21.64 4.93 -3.98
CA GLN A 303 20.18 5.12 -3.87
C GLN A 303 19.51 5.70 -5.12
N LYS A 304 20.30 6.11 -6.12
CA LYS A 304 19.77 6.72 -7.35
C LYS A 304 19.46 5.62 -8.36
N ARG A 305 18.20 5.57 -8.80
CA ARG A 305 17.74 4.64 -9.84
C ARG A 305 17.28 5.41 -11.06
N ILE A 306 17.72 4.95 -12.23
CA ILE A 306 17.29 5.47 -13.52
C ILE A 306 16.80 4.32 -14.38
N ALA A 307 15.60 4.43 -14.92
CA ALA A 307 15.07 3.53 -15.92
C ALA A 307 15.03 4.21 -17.29
N PHE A 308 15.09 3.40 -18.35
CA PHE A 308 14.98 3.84 -19.74
C PHE A 308 14.08 2.90 -20.50
N LEU A 309 13.11 3.44 -21.22
CA LEU A 309 12.31 2.73 -22.20
C LEU A 309 12.46 3.45 -23.54
N ILE A 310 12.92 2.72 -24.53
CA ILE A 310 13.30 3.27 -25.82
C ILE A 310 12.13 3.10 -26.79
N GLY A 311 11.48 4.21 -27.12
CA GLY A 311 10.39 4.27 -28.09
C GLY A 311 9.00 4.49 -27.50
N GLU A 312 8.11 4.92 -28.38
CA GLU A 312 6.72 5.25 -28.11
C GLU A 312 5.76 4.16 -28.62
N ASN A 313 4.47 4.31 -28.30
CA ASN A 313 3.36 3.39 -28.58
C ASN A 313 3.21 2.23 -27.58
N ILE A 314 3.65 2.43 -26.34
CA ILE A 314 3.49 1.50 -25.22
C ILE A 314 2.00 1.25 -24.90
N TRP A 315 1.12 2.19 -25.23
CA TRP A 315 -0.33 2.01 -25.12
C TRP A 315 -0.82 0.77 -25.88
N LYS A 316 -0.14 0.38 -26.97
CA LYS A 316 -0.45 -0.85 -27.72
C LYS A 316 -0.13 -2.10 -26.91
N TRP A 317 0.97 -2.11 -26.15
CA TRP A 317 1.32 -3.23 -25.24
C TRP A 317 0.21 -3.46 -24.21
N ARG A 318 -0.35 -2.37 -23.67
CA ARG A 318 -1.46 -2.47 -22.71
C ARG A 318 -2.75 -3.03 -23.33
N VAL A 319 -3.05 -2.68 -24.59
CA VAL A 319 -4.26 -3.18 -25.27
C VAL A 319 -4.15 -4.69 -25.48
N GLU A 320 -3.03 -5.16 -26.00
CA GLU A 320 -2.76 -6.60 -26.18
C GLU A 320 -2.81 -7.35 -24.84
N SER A 321 -2.29 -6.76 -23.76
CA SER A 321 -2.31 -7.39 -22.44
C SER A 321 -3.70 -7.46 -21.78
N HIS A 322 -4.71 -6.78 -22.29
CA HIS A 322 -6.10 -6.88 -21.80
C HIS A 322 -6.97 -7.84 -22.62
N VAL A 323 -6.47 -8.32 -23.76
CA VAL A 323 -7.21 -9.23 -24.67
C VAL A 323 -6.84 -10.70 -24.42
N GLN A 324 -5.81 -10.98 -23.62
CA GLN A 324 -5.42 -12.33 -23.21
C GLN A 324 -6.02 -12.74 -21.86
#